data_AF-A0A254NPU8-F1
#
_entry.id   AF-A0A254NPU8-F1
#
_cell.length_a   1.000
_cell.length_b   1.000
_cell.length_c   1.000
_cell.angle_alpha   90.00
_cell.angle_beta   90.00
_cell.angle_gamma   90.00
#
_symmetry.space_group_name_H-M   'P 1'
#
loop_
_entity.id
_entity.type
_entity.pdbx_description
1 polymer ?
#
loop_
_entity_poly.entity_id
_entity_poly.type
_entity_poly.pdbx_seq_one_letter_code
_entity_poly.pdbx_strand_id
1 'polypeptide(L)'
;MNEKYEFPRVMKLRYDGPSRNVGFDFCPSSLSGEDLDERCVFMYEDDAEFVISKLRGRYPLIDPQSGEVQEKFDPCWDNPIPRPVWLDIANELETLRTEEAEEAEFVRTFARWLRQALEVGDYVTVTGNL
;
A
#
# COMPACT_ATOMS: atom_id res chain seq x y z
N MET A 1 11.35 -20.66 11.51
CA MET A 1 10.05 -21.22 11.10
C MET A 1 9.41 -20.13 10.26
N ASN A 2 9.60 -20.16 8.94
CA ASN A 2 9.07 -19.11 8.06
C ASN A 2 7.61 -19.45 7.78
N GLU A 3 6.69 -18.90 8.57
CA GLU A 3 5.31 -18.76 8.10
C GLU A 3 5.37 -17.89 6.84
N LYS A 4 5.16 -18.51 5.67
CA LYS A 4 4.78 -17.77 4.49
C LYS A 4 3.40 -17.20 4.80
N TYR A 5 3.33 -15.94 5.21
CA TYR A 5 2.07 -15.24 5.35
C TYR A 5 1.51 -15.05 3.94
N GLU A 6 0.55 -15.90 3.56
CA GLU A 6 -0.27 -15.66 2.38
C GLU A 6 -1.23 -14.51 2.71
N PHE A 7 -0.99 -13.35 2.10
CA PHE A 7 -1.91 -12.23 2.20
C PHE A 7 -3.03 -12.38 1.19
N PRO A 8 -4.26 -11.94 1.52
CA PRO A 8 -5.34 -11.95 0.56
C PRO A 8 -5.04 -10.94 -0.56
N ARG A 9 -5.31 -11.30 -1.82
CA ARG A 9 -5.21 -10.36 -2.96
C ARG A 9 -6.15 -9.17 -2.84
N VAL A 10 -7.23 -9.32 -2.08
CA VAL A 10 -8.18 -8.24 -1.78
C VAL A 10 -8.28 -8.11 -0.27
N MET A 11 -7.87 -6.96 0.25
CA MET A 11 -8.03 -6.59 1.66
C MET A 11 -9.28 -5.73 1.79
N LYS A 12 -10.13 -6.08 2.76
CA LYS A 12 -11.45 -5.48 2.93
C LYS A 12 -11.81 -5.39 4.41
N LEU A 13 -12.34 -4.24 4.84
CA LEU A 13 -12.81 -4.01 6.20
C LEU A 13 -14.31 -3.70 6.20
N ARG A 14 -14.72 -2.58 5.60
CA ARG A 14 -16.09 -2.06 5.67
C ARG A 14 -16.86 -2.15 4.37
N TYR A 15 -16.17 -2.28 3.23
CA TYR A 15 -16.85 -2.25 1.93
C TYR A 15 -17.94 -3.35 1.86
N ASP A 16 -19.08 -3.11 1.22
CA ASP A 16 -20.12 -4.14 1.05
C ASP A 16 -20.78 -4.10 -0.34
N GLY A 17 -20.29 -3.21 -1.21
CA GLY A 17 -20.78 -3.00 -2.56
C GLY A 17 -20.31 -4.02 -3.60
N PRO A 18 -20.56 -3.76 -4.89
CA PRO A 18 -20.25 -4.69 -5.97
C PRO A 18 -18.75 -4.97 -6.14
N SER A 19 -18.44 -6.17 -6.64
CA SER A 19 -17.10 -6.48 -7.15
C SER A 19 -16.71 -5.52 -8.29
N ARG A 20 -15.43 -5.10 -8.36
CA ARG A 20 -14.87 -4.13 -9.34
C ARG A 20 -15.27 -2.65 -9.16
N ASN A 21 -15.45 -2.23 -7.91
CA ASN A 21 -15.59 -0.80 -7.60
C ASN A 21 -14.24 -0.09 -7.48
N VAL A 22 -14.29 1.23 -7.30
CA VAL A 22 -13.11 2.09 -7.15
C VAL A 22 -12.24 1.65 -5.98
N GLY A 23 -10.93 1.60 -6.22
CA GLY A 23 -9.94 1.25 -5.21
C GLY A 23 -8.51 1.42 -5.73
N PHE A 24 -7.58 0.89 -4.95
CA PHE A 24 -6.15 1.01 -5.19
C PHE A 24 -5.47 -0.34 -5.09
N ASP A 25 -4.63 -0.63 -6.07
CA ASP A 25 -3.64 -1.69 -6.01
C ASP A 25 -2.37 -1.16 -5.36
N PHE A 26 -1.85 -1.90 -4.39
CA PHE A 26 -0.54 -1.69 -3.79
C PHE A 26 0.36 -2.83 -4.25
N CYS A 27 1.36 -2.52 -5.05
CA CYS A 27 2.22 -3.51 -5.68
C CYS A 27 3.69 -3.26 -5.35
N PRO A 28 4.42 -4.23 -4.77
CA PRO A 28 5.88 -4.12 -4.72
C PRO A 28 6.45 -4.05 -6.12
N SER A 29 7.48 -3.24 -6.31
CA SER A 29 8.12 -3.03 -7.59
C SER A 29 9.64 -3.17 -7.44
N SER A 30 10.28 -3.75 -8.45
CA SER A 30 11.71 -4.03 -8.50
C SER A 30 12.37 -3.17 -9.58
N LEU A 31 13.43 -2.44 -9.23
CA LEU A 31 14.24 -1.68 -10.18
C LEU A 31 15.01 -2.60 -11.14
N SER A 32 15.16 -3.87 -10.77
CA SER A 32 15.77 -4.89 -11.64
C SER A 32 14.79 -5.49 -12.67
N GLY A 33 13.50 -5.15 -12.59
CA GLY A 33 12.47 -5.65 -13.48
C GLY A 33 11.91 -7.03 -13.11
N GLU A 34 12.14 -7.51 -11.89
CA GLU A 34 11.47 -8.70 -11.35
C GLU A 34 9.95 -8.46 -11.27
N ASP A 35 9.18 -9.41 -11.79
CA ASP A 35 7.72 -9.41 -11.70
C ASP A 35 7.30 -9.83 -10.29
N LEU A 36 6.63 -8.91 -9.58
CA LEU A 36 6.14 -9.10 -8.22
C LEU A 36 4.62 -8.96 -8.13
N ASP A 37 3.90 -9.03 -9.26
CA ASP A 37 2.46 -8.77 -9.35
C ASP A 37 1.62 -9.71 -8.48
N GLU A 38 2.08 -10.95 -8.28
CA GLU A 38 1.39 -11.92 -7.42
C GLU A 38 1.33 -11.49 -5.94
N ARG A 39 2.11 -10.47 -5.56
CA ARG A 39 2.18 -9.92 -4.19
C ARG A 39 1.37 -8.65 -4.01
N CYS A 40 0.72 -8.16 -5.07
CA CYS A 40 -0.15 -7.00 -4.96
C CYS A 40 -1.34 -7.27 -4.03
N VAL A 41 -1.75 -6.23 -3.31
CA VAL A 41 -3.02 -6.21 -2.57
C VAL A 41 -3.89 -5.08 -3.08
N PHE A 42 -5.15 -5.41 -3.35
CA PHE A 42 -6.17 -4.44 -3.69
C PHE A 42 -6.97 -4.05 -2.45
N MET A 43 -7.27 -2.76 -2.30
CA MET A 43 -8.22 -2.23 -1.33
C MET A 43 -9.23 -1.32 -2.02
N TYR A 44 -10.49 -1.43 -1.62
CA TYR A 44 -11.50 -0.45 -2.01
C TYR A 44 -11.19 0.93 -1.41
N GLU A 45 -11.59 2.00 -2.09
CA GLU A 45 -11.25 3.38 -1.70
C GLU A 45 -11.55 3.68 -0.22
N ASP A 46 -12.75 3.31 0.26
CA ASP A 46 -13.16 3.50 1.66
C ASP A 46 -12.24 2.77 2.65
N ASP A 47 -11.79 1.57 2.28
CA ASP A 47 -10.90 0.74 3.11
C ASP A 47 -9.43 1.15 2.96
N ALA A 48 -9.06 1.90 1.92
CA ALA A 48 -7.71 2.38 1.66
C ALA A 48 -7.44 3.78 2.25
N GLU A 49 -8.46 4.56 2.57
CA GLU A 49 -8.28 5.97 2.96
C GLU A 49 -7.38 6.17 4.19
N PHE A 50 -7.33 5.20 5.12
CA PHE A 50 -6.44 5.25 6.29
C PHE A 50 -4.95 5.31 5.90
N VAL A 51 -4.56 4.71 4.78
CA VAL A 51 -3.19 4.73 4.26
C VAL A 51 -3.01 5.84 3.23
N ILE A 52 -3.99 6.05 2.34
CA ILE A 52 -3.89 7.08 1.29
C ILE A 52 -3.79 8.48 1.92
N SER A 53 -4.54 8.78 2.97
CA SER A 53 -4.44 10.06 3.71
C SER A 53 -3.05 10.30 4.29
N LYS A 54 -2.40 9.26 4.84
CA LYS A 54 -1.01 9.32 5.32
C LYS A 54 -0.04 9.58 4.19
N LEU A 55 -0.23 8.90 3.06
CA LEU A 55 0.63 9.02 1.89
C LEU A 55 0.55 10.43 1.27
N ARG A 56 -0.65 11.01 1.12
CA ARG A 56 -0.86 12.38 0.61
C ARG A 56 -0.04 13.41 1.40
N GLY A 57 0.11 13.22 2.72
CA GLY A 57 0.91 14.10 3.58
C GLY A 57 2.43 13.96 3.44
N ARG A 58 2.93 13.03 2.62
CA ARG A 58 4.37 12.82 2.38
C ARG A 58 4.90 13.49 1.12
N TYR A 59 4.01 13.91 0.22
CA TYR A 59 4.39 14.63 -0.98
C TYR A 59 4.92 16.05 -0.66
N PRO A 60 5.86 16.58 -1.47
CA PRO A 60 6.40 16.00 -2.70
C PRO A 60 7.38 14.84 -2.44
N LEU A 61 7.44 13.90 -3.38
CA LEU A 61 8.29 12.71 -3.33
C LEU A 61 9.16 12.61 -4.57
N ILE A 62 10.31 11.94 -4.46
CA ILE A 62 11.13 11.58 -5.61
C ILE A 62 10.72 10.18 -6.07
N ASP A 63 10.33 10.07 -7.32
CA ASP A 63 10.04 8.80 -7.98
C ASP A 63 11.30 7.91 -7.95
N PRO A 64 11.23 6.70 -7.34
CA PRO A 64 12.38 5.81 -7.22
C PRO A 64 12.85 5.24 -8.57
N GLN A 65 11.99 5.22 -9.59
CA GLN A 65 12.27 4.69 -10.92
C GLN A 65 12.81 5.77 -11.87
N SER A 66 12.15 6.92 -11.92
CA SER A 66 12.51 8.00 -12.86
C SER A 66 13.45 9.07 -12.27
N GLY A 67 13.48 9.19 -10.93
CA GLY A 67 14.16 10.28 -10.24
C GLY A 67 13.45 11.63 -10.32
N GLU A 68 12.27 11.68 -10.94
CA GLU A 68 11.47 12.89 -11.06
C GLU A 68 10.74 13.24 -9.75
N VAL A 69 10.45 14.52 -9.55
CA VAL A 69 9.66 14.97 -8.40
C VAL A 69 8.18 14.81 -8.72
N GLN A 70 7.48 14.05 -7.89
CA GLN A 70 6.04 13.97 -7.87
C GLN A 70 5.52 14.95 -6.82
N GLU A 71 4.69 15.90 -7.24
CA GLU A 71 4.21 16.98 -6.36
C GLU A 71 3.04 16.55 -5.46
N LYS A 72 2.28 15.54 -5.89
CA LYS A 72 1.08 15.05 -5.20
C LYS A 72 0.75 13.64 -5.62
N PHE A 73 -0.05 12.96 -4.80
CA PHE A 73 -0.71 11.72 -5.15
C PHE A 73 -1.69 11.95 -6.31
N ASP A 74 -1.64 11.10 -7.33
CA ASP A 74 -2.54 11.11 -8.47
C ASP A 74 -3.30 9.78 -8.59
N PRO A 75 -4.61 9.74 -8.29
CA PRO A 75 -5.38 8.50 -8.32
C PRO A 75 -5.59 7.92 -9.72
N CYS A 76 -5.29 8.66 -10.80
CA CYS A 76 -5.44 8.19 -12.19
C CYS A 76 -4.14 7.62 -12.77
N TRP A 77 -3.04 7.63 -12.02
CA TRP A 77 -1.72 7.20 -12.49
C TRP A 77 -1.01 6.32 -11.46
N ASP A 78 0.13 5.76 -11.87
CA ASP A 78 1.03 5.05 -10.98
C ASP A 78 1.73 6.03 -10.05
N ASN A 79 1.73 5.71 -8.77
CA ASN A 79 2.40 6.48 -7.73
C ASN A 79 3.51 5.60 -7.12
N PRO A 80 4.71 5.53 -7.73
CA PRO A 80 5.83 4.79 -7.16
C PRO A 80 6.37 5.53 -5.93
N ILE A 81 6.21 4.93 -4.75
CA ILE A 81 6.56 5.58 -3.48
C ILE A 81 7.82 4.93 -2.89
N PRO A 82 8.86 5.71 -2.56
CA PRO A 82 10.13 5.17 -2.06
C PRO A 82 9.99 4.33 -0.80
N ARG A 83 10.78 3.25 -0.70
CA ARG A 83 10.85 2.36 0.46
C ARG A 83 10.94 3.07 1.82
N PRO A 84 11.79 4.10 2.03
CA PRO A 84 11.85 4.79 3.31
C PRO A 84 10.49 5.38 3.73
N VAL A 85 9.74 5.94 2.79
CA VAL A 85 8.41 6.53 3.06
C VAL A 85 7.44 5.47 3.51
N TRP A 86 7.41 4.31 2.84
CA TRP A 86 6.55 3.20 3.24
C TRP A 86 6.93 2.58 4.57
N LEU A 87 8.22 2.46 4.87
CA LEU A 87 8.66 1.96 6.19
C LEU A 87 8.21 2.89 7.31
N ASP A 88 8.28 4.20 7.11
CA ASP A 88 7.77 5.18 8.05
C ASP A 88 6.25 5.06 8.22
N ILE A 89 5.50 4.91 7.12
CA ILE A 89 4.05 4.67 7.18
C ILE A 89 3.75 3.36 7.91
N ALA A 90 4.45 2.26 7.62
CA ALA A 90 4.27 0.98 8.30
C ALA A 90 4.50 1.09 9.82
N ASN A 91 5.55 1.82 10.23
CA ASN A 91 5.79 2.13 11.65
C ASN A 91 4.61 2.89 12.27
N GLU A 92 4.11 3.94 11.61
CA GLU A 92 2.94 4.68 12.10
C GLU A 92 1.71 3.79 12.25
N LEU A 93 1.44 2.94 11.26
CA LEU A 93 0.31 2.02 11.26
C LEU A 93 0.39 0.99 12.40
N GLU A 94 1.57 0.45 12.68
CA GLU A 94 1.77 -0.48 13.81
C GLU A 94 1.53 0.18 15.18
N THR A 95 1.75 1.49 15.28
CA THR A 95 1.51 2.28 16.50
C THR A 95 0.09 2.84 16.60
N LEU A 96 -0.71 2.71 15.54
CA LEU A 96 -2.07 3.25 15.49
C LEU A 96 -2.95 2.55 16.54
N ARG A 97 -3.58 3.35 17.40
CA ARG A 97 -4.58 2.85 18.35
C ARG A 97 -5.96 3.02 17.74
N THR A 98 -6.63 1.92 17.46
CA THR A 98 -8.03 1.90 17.03
C THR A 98 -8.90 1.42 18.19
N GLU A 99 -10.14 1.91 18.27
CA GLU A 99 -11.10 1.47 19.29
C GLU A 99 -11.70 0.10 18.93
N GLU A 100 -11.83 -0.18 17.64
CA GLU A 100 -12.36 -1.43 17.11
C GLU A 100 -11.23 -2.44 16.84
N ALA A 101 -11.41 -3.66 17.37
CA ALA A 101 -10.42 -4.73 17.23
C ALA A 101 -10.22 -5.17 15.77
N GLU A 102 -11.28 -5.14 14.97
CA GLU A 102 -11.25 -5.49 13.55
C GLU A 102 -10.46 -4.47 12.73
N GLU A 103 -10.71 -3.18 12.94
CA GLU A 103 -9.92 -2.09 12.34
C GLU A 103 -8.44 -2.20 12.74
N ALA A 104 -8.17 -2.53 14.00
CA ALA A 104 -6.81 -2.72 14.50
C ALA A 104 -6.07 -3.83 13.75
N GLU A 105 -6.75 -4.96 13.51
CA GLU A 105 -6.15 -6.11 12.84
C GLU A 105 -6.00 -5.88 11.34
N PHE A 106 -6.95 -5.17 10.71
CA PHE A 106 -6.85 -4.77 9.32
C PHE A 106 -5.62 -3.89 9.07
N VAL A 107 -5.45 -2.83 9.87
CA VAL A 107 -4.31 -1.93 9.79
C VAL A 107 -2.98 -2.66 10.03
N ARG A 108 -2.90 -3.50 11.07
CA ARG A 108 -1.70 -4.30 11.35
C ARG A 108 -1.40 -5.29 10.23
N THR A 109 -2.41 -5.92 9.65
CA THR A 109 -2.23 -6.84 8.52
C THR A 109 -1.61 -6.13 7.33
N PHE A 110 -2.08 -4.94 7.01
CA PHE A 110 -1.52 -4.15 5.91
C PHE A 110 -0.08 -3.68 6.21
N ALA A 111 0.21 -3.26 7.44
CA ALA A 111 1.56 -2.88 7.84
C ALA A 111 2.54 -4.07 7.73
N ARG A 112 2.12 -5.28 8.15
CA ARG A 112 2.91 -6.51 7.96
C ARG A 112 3.12 -6.82 6.47
N TRP A 113 2.08 -6.68 5.65
CA TRP A 113 2.18 -6.86 4.21
C TRP A 113 3.20 -5.89 3.60
N LEU A 114 3.13 -4.59 3.92
CA LEU A 114 4.07 -3.58 3.44
C LEU A 114 5.52 -3.96 3.73
N ARG A 115 5.81 -4.41 4.96
CA ARG A 115 7.18 -4.83 5.31
C ARG A 115 7.66 -6.00 4.46
N GLN A 116 6.83 -7.03 4.26
CA GLN A 116 7.18 -8.18 3.43
C GLN A 116 7.30 -7.83 1.95
N ALA A 117 6.43 -6.94 1.46
CA ALA A 117 6.51 -6.41 0.10
C ALA A 117 7.87 -5.70 -0.12
N LEU A 118 8.36 -4.95 0.87
CA LEU A 118 9.64 -4.23 0.85
C LEU A 118 10.87 -5.06 1.26
N GLU A 119 10.69 -6.34 1.59
CA GLU A 119 11.80 -7.30 1.71
C GLU A 119 12.23 -7.83 0.34
N VAL A 120 11.31 -7.85 -0.63
CA VAL A 120 11.55 -8.34 -2.00
C VAL A 120 11.51 -7.24 -3.07
N GLY A 121 10.78 -6.15 -2.83
CA GLY A 121 10.70 -4.99 -3.71
C GLY A 121 11.56 -3.81 -3.23
N ASP A 122 11.98 -2.98 -4.19
CA ASP A 122 12.74 -1.75 -3.95
C ASP A 122 11.84 -0.58 -3.51
N TYR A 123 10.58 -0.62 -3.92
CA TYR A 123 9.53 0.35 -3.58
C TYR A 123 8.16 -0.32 -3.70
N VAL A 124 7.09 0.39 -3.35
CA VAL A 124 5.71 -0.04 -3.61
C VAL A 124 5.01 1.06 -4.40
N THR A 125 4.37 0.65 -5.50
CA THR A 125 3.56 1.50 -6.37
C THR A 125 2.11 1.43 -5.94
N VAL A 126 1.44 2.59 -5.89
CA VAL A 126 -0.01 2.67 -5.71
C VAL A 126 -0.64 3.07 -7.03
N THR A 127 -1.56 2.24 -7.52
CA THR A 127 -2.28 2.47 -8.78
C THR A 127 -3.77 2.49 -8.47
N GLY A 128 -4.44 3.59 -8.80
CA GLY A 128 -5.90 3.64 -8.75
C GLY A 128 -6.53 3.07 -10.02
N ASN A 129 -7.75 2.56 -9.91
CA ASN A 129 -8.52 2.04 -11.06
C ASN A 129 -9.58 3.02 -11.58
N LEU A 130 -9.34 4.33 -11.38
CA LEU A 130 -10.24 5.45 -11.72
C LEU A 130 -10.15 5.88 -13.18
#